data_AF-A0A920TNR3-F1
#
_entry.id   AF-A0A920TNR3-F1
#
_cell.length_a   1.000
_cell.length_b   1.000
_cell.length_c   1.000
_cell.angle_alpha   90.00
_cell.angle_beta   90.00
_cell.angle_gamma   90.00
#
_symmetry.space_group_name_H-M   'P 1'
#
loop_
_entity.id
_entity.type
_entity.pdbx_description
1 polymer ?
#
loop_
_entity_poly.entity_id
_entity_poly.type
_entity_poly.pdbx_seq_one_letter_code
_entity_poly.pdbx_strand_id
1 'polypeptide(L)' 'MNDISQEDERESHASKWNLSYVSLEGNIGCMVNGAGLAMGTMDIIKLHGGEPANFLDVGGAADSERVSEGF' A
#
# COMPACT_ATOMS: atom_id res chain seq x y z
N MET A 1 -4.81 3.47 23.30
CA MET A 1 -3.35 3.54 23.51
C MET A 1 -2.76 2.79 22.33
N ASN A 2 -2.05 3.47 21.41
CA ASN A 2 -1.55 2.84 20.18
C ASN A 2 -0.24 2.11 20.51
N ASP A 3 -0.22 0.78 20.41
CA ASP A 3 0.94 -0.04 20.77
C ASP A 3 1.75 -0.36 19.52
N ILE A 4 2.83 0.39 19.32
CA ILE A 4 3.69 0.33 18.13
C ILE A 4 4.38 -1.04 18.02
N SER A 5 4.50 -1.81 19.11
CA SER A 5 5.10 -3.16 19.08
C SER A 5 4.23 -4.22 18.41
N GLN A 6 2.95 -3.93 18.20
CA GLN A 6 1.97 -4.80 17.55
C GLN A 6 1.65 -4.36 16.12
N GLU A 7 2.16 -3.21 15.68
CA GLU A 7 2.00 -2.73 14.30
C GLU A 7 3.08 -3.33 13.41
N ASP A 8 2.73 -3.62 12.15
CA ASP A 8 3.72 -4.03 11.17
C ASP A 8 4.69 -2.86 10.92
N GLU A 9 6.01 -3.14 10.95
CA GLU A 9 7.03 -2.12 10.75
C GLU A 9 6.85 -1.37 9.43
N ARG A 10 6.33 -2.05 8.39
CA ARG A 10 6.06 -1.46 7.07
C ARG A 10 4.85 -0.54 7.10
N GLU A 11 3.79 -0.92 7.79
CA GLU A 11 2.62 -0.06 7.99
C GLU A 11 2.97 1.17 8.82
N SER A 12 3.78 0.98 9.87
CA SER A 12 4.30 2.07 10.69
C SER A 12 5.20 3.02 9.89
N HIS A 13 6.07 2.51 9.01
CA HIS A 13 6.89 3.32 8.11
C HIS A 13 6.03 4.12 7.13
N ALA A 14 5.09 3.46 6.45
CA ALA A 14 4.17 4.11 5.52
C ALA A 14 3.34 5.22 6.20
N SER A 15 2.86 4.97 7.41
CA SER A 15 2.10 5.94 8.21
C SER A 15 2.90 7.22 8.50
N LYS A 16 4.23 7.14 8.72
CA LYS A 16 5.10 8.32 8.88
C LYS A 16 5.13 9.22 7.65
N TRP A 17 4.97 8.63 6.47
CA TRP A 17 4.96 9.34 5.18
C TRP A 17 3.56 9.70 4.70
N ASN A 18 2.54 9.50 5.55
CA ASN A 18 1.14 9.71 5.22
C ASN A 18 0.68 8.84 4.04
N LEU A 19 1.25 7.63 3.94
CA LEU A 19 0.89 6.58 3.01
C LEU A 19 -0.01 5.56 3.71
N SER A 20 -1.03 5.04 3.02
CA SER A 20 -1.84 3.94 3.56
C SER A 20 -1.35 2.64 2.97
N TYR A 21 -0.55 1.90 3.75
CA TYR A 21 -0.03 0.59 3.37
C TYR A 21 -0.74 -0.51 4.17
N VAL A 22 -1.02 -1.64 3.52
CA VAL A 22 -1.45 -2.89 4.18
C VAL A 22 -0.73 -4.05 3.51
N SER A 23 -0.11 -4.92 4.31
CA SER A 23 0.58 -6.11 3.78
C SER A 23 -0.42 -7.22 3.46
N LEU A 24 -0.22 -7.92 2.34
CA LEU A 24 -1.03 -9.07 1.92
C LEU A 24 -0.11 -10.25 1.57
N GLU A 25 -0.68 -11.46 1.53
CA GLU A 25 0.05 -12.64 1.04
C GLU A 25 -0.05 -12.72 -0.48
N GLY A 26 1.00 -12.25 -1.17
CA GLY A 26 1.06 -12.25 -2.63
C GLY A 26 2.46 -11.95 -3.17
N ASN A 27 2.55 -11.80 -4.49
CA ASN A 27 3.81 -11.57 -5.20
C ASN A 27 3.80 -10.34 -6.14
N ILE A 28 2.67 -9.66 -6.29
CA ILE A 28 2.53 -8.47 -7.14
C ILE A 28 2.30 -7.25 -6.26
N GLY A 29 3.30 -6.38 -6.17
CA GLY A 29 3.17 -5.13 -5.44
C GLY A 29 2.31 -4.11 -6.18
N CYS A 30 1.45 -3.39 -5.45
CA CYS A 30 0.56 -2.38 -6.02
C CYS A 30 0.84 -1.02 -5.37
N MET A 31 1.01 0.03 -6.17
CA MET A 31 1.11 1.43 -5.73
C MET A 31 0.11 2.25 -6.52
N VAL A 32 -0.84 2.89 -5.84
CA VAL A 32 -1.97 3.56 -6.49
C VAL A 32 -2.31 4.87 -5.78
N ASN A 33 -2.76 5.88 -6.53
CA ASN A 33 -3.21 7.16 -6.01
C ASN A 33 -4.73 7.14 -5.77
N GLY A 34 -5.13 6.65 -4.60
CA GLY A 34 -6.50 6.62 -4.13
C GLY A 34 -6.99 5.21 -3.81
N ALA A 35 -7.58 5.05 -2.61
CA ALA A 35 -8.06 3.77 -2.10
C ALA A 35 -9.02 3.02 -3.03
N GLY A 36 -9.93 3.72 -3.72
CA GLY A 36 -10.88 3.10 -4.64
C GLY A 36 -10.20 2.49 -5.86
N LEU A 37 -9.20 3.18 -6.41
CA LEU A 37 -8.42 2.68 -7.53
C LEU A 37 -7.51 1.53 -7.07
N ALA A 38 -6.93 1.63 -5.86
CA ALA A 38 -6.11 0.58 -5.27
C ALA A 38 -6.87 -0.74 -5.11
N MET A 39 -8.10 -0.69 -4.60
CA MET A 39 -8.98 -1.87 -4.52
C MET A 39 -9.29 -2.45 -5.91
N GLY A 40 -9.64 -1.61 -6.88
CA GLY A 40 -9.90 -2.05 -8.25
C GLY A 40 -8.67 -2.67 -8.93
N THR A 41 -7.47 -2.15 -8.68
CA THR A 41 -6.22 -2.73 -9.20
C THR A 41 -5.97 -4.12 -8.62
N MET A 42 -6.15 -4.31 -7.31
CA MET A 42 -6.03 -5.63 -6.67
C MET A 42 -7.06 -6.62 -7.21
N ASP A 43 -8.31 -6.18 -7.41
CA ASP A 43 -9.37 -7.00 -8.00
C ASP A 43 -8.99 -7.45 -9.42
N ILE A 44 -8.48 -6.53 -10.26
CA ILE A 44 -8.01 -6.85 -11.62
C ILE A 44 -6.86 -7.86 -11.58
N ILE A 45 -5.91 -7.70 -10.65
CA ILE A 45 -4.76 -8.62 -10.51
C ILE A 45 -5.26 -10.02 -10.15
N LYS A 46 -6.14 -10.15 -9.15
CA LYS A 46 -6.75 -11.44 -8.81
C LYS A 46 -7.56 -12.04 -9.97
N LEU A 47 -8.33 -11.21 -10.69
CA LEU A 47 -9.12 -11.66 -11.85
C LEU A 47 -8.25 -12.24 -12.97
N HIS A 48 -7.01 -11.77 -13.11
CA HIS A 48 -6.04 -12.29 -14.09
C HIS A 48 -5.11 -13.37 -13.51
N GLY A 49 -5.39 -13.88 -12.31
CA GLY A 49 -4.65 -14.98 -11.68
C GLY A 49 -3.33 -14.56 -11.00
N GLY A 50 -3.13 -13.27 -10.78
CA GLY A 50 -2.04 -12.76 -9.95
C GLY A 50 -2.45 -12.64 -8.47
N GLU A 51 -1.47 -12.62 -7.57
CA GLU A 51 -1.73 -12.43 -6.14
C GLU A 51 -1.17 -11.08 -5.67
N PRO A 52 -2.03 -10.11 -5.31
CA PRO A 52 -1.58 -8.81 -4.83
C PRO A 52 -0.85 -8.98 -3.49
N ALA A 53 0.37 -8.44 -3.40
CA ALA A 53 1.26 -8.55 -2.24
C ALA A 53 1.04 -7.43 -1.22
N ASN A 54 0.46 -6.32 -1.63
CA ASN A 54 0.19 -5.19 -0.75
C ASN A 54 -0.90 -4.29 -1.31
N PHE A 55 -1.51 -3.53 -0.40
CA PHE A 55 -2.25 -2.33 -0.70
C PHE A 55 -1.35 -1.13 -0.38
N LEU A 56 -1.19 -0.19 -1.30
CA LEU A 56 -0.49 1.08 -1.04
C LEU A 56 -1.23 2.22 -1.73
N ASP A 57 -1.82 3.10 -0.93
CA ASP A 57 -2.41 4.36 -1.37
C ASP A 57 -1.43 5.53 -1.09
N VAL A 58 -0.96 6.17 -2.16
CA VAL A 58 -0.07 7.34 -2.10
C VAL A 58 -0.82 8.68 -2.00
N GLY A 59 -2.16 8.66 -2.04
CA GLY A 59 -3.01 9.84 -2.00
C GLY A 59 -2.98 10.67 -3.28
N GLY A 60 -3.84 11.71 -3.34
CA GLY A 60 -4.03 12.53 -4.54
C GLY A 60 -2.86 13.46 -4.91
N ALA A 61 -1.91 13.66 -4.01
CA ALA A 61 -0.68 14.42 -4.23
C ALA A 61 0.53 13.50 -4.03
N ALA A 62 0.79 12.67 -5.04
CA ALA A 62 1.95 11.79 -5.07
C ALA A 62 3.22 12.62 -5.33
N ASP A 63 3.87 13.06 -4.25
CA ASP A 63 5.15 13.77 -4.31
C ASP A 63 6.30 12.78 -4.56
N SER A 64 7.38 13.22 -5.23
CA SER A 64 8.51 12.35 -5.58
C SER A 64 9.18 11.67 -4.38
N GLU A 65 9.22 12.34 -3.23
CA GLU A 65 9.74 11.76 -1.98
C GLU A 65 8.85 10.62 -1.47
N ARG A 66 7.52 10.82 -1.48
CA ARG A 66 6.55 9.80 -1.07
C ARG A 66 6.56 8.56 -1.96
N VAL A 67 6.72 8.77 -3.27
CA VAL A 67 6.88 7.68 -4.22
C VAL A 67 8.18 6.92 -3.97
N SER A 68 9.27 7.62 -3.67
CA SER A 68 10.57 6.99 -3.37
C SER A 68 10.53 6.15 -2.10
N GLU A 69 9.79 6.58 -1.07
CA GLU A 69 9.64 5.85 0.20
C GLU A 69 8.64 4.68 0.13
N GLY A 70 7.83 4.61 -0.92
CA GLY A 70 6.92 3.49 -1.18
C GLY A 70 7.55 2.36 -2.01
N PHE A 71 8.78 2.52 -2.49
CA PHE A 71 9.58 1.50 -3.20
C PHE A 71 10.53 0.78 -2.25
#